data_AF-A0A432HY67-F1
#
_entry.id   AF-A0A432HY67-F1
#
_cell.length_a   1.000
_cell.length_b   1.000
_cell.length_c   1.000
_cell.angle_alpha   90.00
_cell.angle_beta   90.00
_cell.angle_gamma   90.00
#
_symmetry.space_group_name_H-M   'P 1'
#
loop_
_entity.id
_entity.type
_entity.pdbx_description
1 polymer ?
#
loop_
_entity_poly.entity_id
_entity_poly.type
_entity_poly.pdbx_seq_one_letter_code
_entity_poly.pdbx_strand_id
1 'polypeptide(L)'
;GWLLSEADRMGLDVTALLAECNPMYPDARAAAVATEAFSEVADIEVPLDSLLEDARQIEENVRQMFEKSQQMLPAPDDVEFQARDSDDPMIG
;
A
#
# COMPACT_ATOMS: atom_id res chain seq x y z
N GLY A 1 10.18 -1.78 -19.36
CA GLY A 1 9.87 -3.11 -18.76
C GLY A 1 10.38 -4.19 -19.67
N TRP A 2 10.86 -5.32 -19.12
CA TRP A 2 11.46 -6.40 -19.91
C TRP A 2 10.57 -6.89 -21.07
N LEU A 3 9.26 -7.03 -20.82
CA LEU A 3 8.29 -7.42 -21.85
C LEU A 3 8.19 -6.43 -23.01
N LEU A 4 8.29 -5.11 -22.74
CA LEU A 4 8.27 -4.10 -23.80
C LEU A 4 9.51 -4.22 -24.69
N SER A 5 10.67 -4.46 -24.09
CA SER A 5 11.93 -4.61 -24.81
C SER A 5 11.99 -5.91 -25.62
N GLU A 6 11.48 -7.02 -25.09
CA GLU A 6 11.46 -8.29 -25.80
C GLU A 6 10.42 -8.29 -26.94
N ALA A 7 9.26 -7.65 -26.73
CA ALA A 7 8.26 -7.46 -27.77
C ALA A 7 8.79 -6.63 -28.96
N ASP A 8 9.50 -5.52 -28.69
CA ASP A 8 10.16 -4.72 -29.74
C ASP A 8 11.16 -5.58 -30.54
N ARG A 9 11.98 -6.38 -29.84
CA ARG A 9 12.91 -7.32 -30.47
C ARG A 9 12.21 -8.37 -31.33
N MET A 10 11.01 -8.82 -30.94
CA MET A 10 10.20 -9.79 -31.66
C MET A 10 9.32 -9.16 -32.75
N GLY A 11 9.27 -7.82 -32.85
CA GLY A 11 8.37 -7.09 -33.77
C GLY A 11 6.90 -7.23 -33.39
N LEU A 12 6.59 -7.39 -32.10
CA LEU A 12 5.23 -7.48 -31.58
C LEU A 12 4.72 -6.09 -31.19
N ASP A 13 3.46 -5.81 -31.51
CA ASP A 13 2.79 -4.61 -31.01
C ASP A 13 2.44 -4.81 -29.53
N VAL A 14 2.99 -3.93 -28.69
CA VAL A 14 2.81 -3.97 -27.25
C VAL A 14 2.61 -2.57 -26.72
N THR A 15 1.64 -2.42 -25.82
CA THR A 15 1.36 -1.17 -25.12
C THR A 15 1.30 -1.44 -23.62
N ALA A 16 1.85 -0.54 -22.83
CA ALA A 16 1.74 -0.58 -21.37
C ALA A 16 0.83 0.55 -20.89
N LEU A 17 -0.18 0.20 -20.09
CA LEU A 17 -1.03 1.13 -19.37
C LEU A 17 -0.51 1.27 -17.93
N LEU A 18 -0.26 2.51 -17.50
CA LEU A 18 0.29 2.83 -16.20
C LEU A 18 -0.62 3.86 -15.55
N ALA A 19 -1.38 3.45 -14.54
CA ALA A 19 -2.15 4.35 -13.71
C ALA A 19 -1.31 4.82 -12.52
N GLU A 20 -1.41 6.09 -12.16
CA GLU A 20 -0.84 6.61 -10.92
C GLU A 20 -1.55 5.96 -9.72
N CYS A 21 -0.77 5.47 -8.76
CA CYS A 21 -1.29 4.80 -7.58
C CYS A 21 -0.54 5.22 -6.31
N ASN A 22 -1.22 5.13 -5.17
CA ASN A 22 -0.56 5.31 -3.88
C ASN A 22 0.32 4.09 -3.55
N PRO A 23 1.63 4.24 -3.32
CA PRO A 23 2.51 3.11 -3.03
C PRO A 23 2.32 2.53 -1.62
N MET A 24 1.68 3.25 -0.71
CA MET A 24 1.51 2.82 0.68
C MET A 24 0.42 1.76 0.85
N TYR A 25 -0.55 1.71 -0.07
CA TYR A 25 -1.75 0.89 0.05
C TYR A 25 -2.17 0.29 -1.28
N PRO A 26 -2.82 -0.89 -1.29
CA PRO A 26 -3.50 -1.38 -2.49
C PRO A 26 -4.51 -0.34 -3.00
N ASP A 27 -4.39 0.04 -4.27
CA ASP A 27 -5.19 1.11 -4.88
C ASP A 27 -6.07 0.55 -6.01
N ALA A 28 -7.24 0.06 -5.63
CA ALA A 28 -8.20 -0.48 -6.60
C ALA A 28 -8.90 0.61 -7.44
N ARG A 29 -8.81 1.89 -7.02
CA ARG A 29 -9.26 3.02 -7.86
C ARG A 29 -8.29 3.24 -9.03
N ALA A 30 -6.99 3.19 -8.77
CA ALA A 30 -5.99 3.22 -9.85
C ALA A 30 -6.15 2.03 -10.81
N ALA A 31 -6.44 0.83 -10.28
CA ALA A 31 -6.74 -0.34 -11.10
C ALA A 31 -8.00 -0.17 -11.96
N ALA A 32 -9.05 0.47 -11.42
CA ALA A 32 -10.27 0.77 -12.16
C ALA A 32 -9.99 1.69 -13.36
N VAL A 33 -9.20 2.75 -13.17
CA VAL A 33 -8.79 3.67 -14.26
C VAL A 33 -7.99 2.94 -15.34
N ALA A 34 -7.03 2.10 -14.96
CA ALA A 34 -6.27 1.30 -15.92
C ALA A 34 -7.17 0.32 -16.71
N THR A 35 -8.22 -0.21 -16.06
CA THR A 35 -9.15 -1.17 -16.65
C THR A 35 -10.14 -0.48 -17.59
N GLU A 36 -10.60 0.73 -17.26
CA GLU A 36 -11.42 1.55 -18.14
C GLU A 36 -10.67 1.89 -19.43
N ALA A 37 -9.41 2.35 -19.32
CA ALA A 37 -8.55 2.60 -20.48
C ALA A 37 -8.30 1.32 -21.31
N PHE A 38 -8.14 0.17 -20.65
CA PHE A 38 -8.03 -1.11 -21.35
C PHE A 38 -9.32 -1.47 -22.10
N SER A 39 -10.48 -1.28 -21.48
CA SER A 39 -11.79 -1.53 -22.10
C SER A 39 -12.01 -0.71 -23.36
N GLU A 40 -11.61 0.56 -23.37
CA GLU A 40 -11.67 1.42 -24.55
C GLU A 40 -10.75 0.93 -25.68
N VAL A 41 -9.51 0.54 -25.34
CA VAL A 41 -8.52 0.06 -26.33
C VAL A 41 -8.89 -1.30 -26.91
N ALA A 42 -9.42 -2.19 -26.07
CA ALA A 42 -9.76 -3.55 -26.44
C ALA A 42 -11.17 -3.69 -27.04
N ASP A 43 -12.01 -2.64 -26.95
CA ASP A 43 -13.44 -2.66 -27.28
C ASP A 43 -14.20 -3.79 -26.56
N ILE A 44 -13.85 -4.00 -25.28
CA ILE A 44 -14.41 -5.04 -24.41
C ILE A 44 -14.89 -4.39 -23.11
N GLU A 45 -16.16 -4.58 -22.77
CA GLU A 45 -16.73 -4.12 -21.50
C GLU A 45 -16.26 -5.01 -20.34
N VAL A 46 -15.59 -4.40 -19.36
CA VAL A 46 -15.13 -5.08 -18.14
C VAL A 46 -15.87 -4.48 -16.95
N PRO A 47 -16.67 -5.26 -16.20
CA PRO A 47 -17.42 -4.75 -15.07
C PRO A 47 -16.49 -4.38 -13.90
N LEU A 48 -16.69 -3.19 -13.33
CA LEU A 48 -15.84 -2.65 -12.26
C LEU A 48 -16.49 -2.68 -10.86
N ASP A 49 -17.78 -3.03 -10.77
CA ASP A 49 -18.55 -2.92 -9.53
C ASP A 49 -17.93 -3.71 -8.38
N SER A 50 -17.55 -4.98 -8.63
CA SER A 50 -16.92 -5.82 -7.61
C SER A 50 -15.54 -5.31 -7.22
N LEU A 51 -14.76 -4.78 -8.18
CA LEU A 51 -13.43 -4.21 -7.91
C LEU A 51 -13.52 -3.02 -6.96
N LEU A 52 -14.52 -2.15 -7.17
CA LEU A 52 -14.75 -0.98 -6.33
C LEU A 52 -15.31 -1.34 -4.95
N GLU A 53 -16.13 -2.39 -4.85
CA GLU A 53 -16.61 -2.93 -3.58
C GLU A 53 -15.44 -3.48 -2.76
N ASP A 54 -14.61 -4.33 -3.38
CA ASP A 54 -13.42 -4.93 -2.77
C ASP A 54 -12.40 -3.85 -2.35
N ALA A 55 -12.26 -2.77 -3.16
CA ALA A 55 -11.44 -1.61 -2.83
C ALA A 55 -11.78 -1.02 -1.47
N ARG A 56 -13.08 -0.77 -1.24
CA ARG A 56 -13.58 -0.18 0.01
C ARG A 56 -13.30 -1.11 1.18
N GLN A 57 -13.49 -2.41 1.00
CA GLN A 57 -13.25 -3.39 2.05
C GLN A 57 -11.76 -3.46 2.43
N ILE A 58 -10.85 -3.43 1.45
CA ILE A 58 -9.40 -3.43 1.68
C ILE A 58 -8.96 -2.12 2.36
N GLU A 59 -9.40 -0.96 1.87
CA GLU A 59 -9.08 0.34 2.47
C GLU A 59 -9.52 0.42 3.94
N GLU A 60 -10.73 -0.09 4.26
CA GLU A 60 -11.24 -0.12 5.63
C GLU A 60 -10.46 -1.08 6.54
N ASN A 61 -10.14 -2.28 6.06
CA ASN A 61 -9.31 -3.24 6.80
C ASN A 61 -7.94 -2.67 7.13
N VAL A 62 -7.32 -2.01 6.15
CA VAL A 62 -6.02 -1.37 6.32
C VAL A 62 -6.13 -0.26 7.36
N ARG A 63 -7.12 0.64 7.26
CA ARG A 63 -7.34 1.70 8.26
C ARG A 63 -7.42 1.13 9.68
N GLN A 64 -8.23 0.09 9.88
CA GLN A 64 -8.38 -0.55 11.19
C GLN A 64 -7.08 -1.17 11.72
N MET A 65 -6.23 -1.72 10.84
CA MET A 65 -4.91 -2.24 11.22
C MET A 65 -3.97 -1.13 11.71
N PHE A 66 -3.98 0.04 11.07
CA PHE A 66 -3.18 1.19 11.51
C PHE A 66 -3.68 1.80 12.83
N GLU A 67 -4.99 1.87 13.02
CA GLU A 67 -5.56 2.37 14.28
C GLU A 67 -5.20 1.44 15.46
N LYS A 68 -5.28 0.12 15.26
CA LYS A 68 -4.89 -0.87 16.27
C LYS A 68 -3.39 -0.85 16.57
N SER A 69 -2.54 -0.61 15.58
CA SER A 69 -1.09 -0.52 15.80
C SER A 69 -0.69 0.76 16.54
N GLN A 70 -1.35 1.89 16.28
CA GLN A 70 -1.15 3.13 17.05
C GLN A 70 -1.64 3.00 18.49
N GLN A 71 -2.74 2.29 18.75
CA GLN A 71 -3.24 2.05 20.10
C GLN A 71 -2.39 1.06 20.92
N MET A 72 -1.45 0.34 20.30
CA MET A 72 -0.52 -0.57 20.99
C MET A 72 0.79 0.08 21.45
N LEU A 73 1.02 1.36 21.14
CA LEU A 73 2.12 2.12 21.73
C LEU A 73 1.62 2.72 23.05
N PRO A 74 2.17 2.31 24.22
CA PRO A 74 1.84 2.97 25.47
C PRO A 74 2.19 4.46 25.37
N ALA A 75 1.35 5.32 25.93
CA ALA A 75 1.60 6.75 25.99
C ALA A 75 3.00 7.00 26.61
N PRO A 76 3.80 7.97 26.14
CA PRO A 76 5.15 8.21 26.64
C PRO A 76 5.25 8.62 28.12
N ASP A 77 4.13 8.71 28.85
CA ASP A 77 4.09 9.36 30.17
C ASP A 77 4.09 8.39 31.37
N ASP A 78 4.12 7.06 31.15
CA ASP A 78 4.08 6.08 32.27
C ASP A 78 5.37 5.26 32.45
N VAL A 79 6.41 5.48 31.63
CA VAL A 79 7.75 4.95 31.93
C VAL A 79 8.51 5.96 32.79
N GLU A 80 8.20 5.95 34.09
CA GLU A 80 9.16 6.39 35.09
C GLU A 80 10.42 5.52 34.94
N PHE A 81 11.40 6.01 34.17
CA PHE A 81 12.75 5.52 34.25
C PHE A 81 13.24 5.87 35.65
N GLN A 82 13.05 4.95 36.61
CA GLN A 82 13.74 4.99 37.88
C GLN A 82 15.23 4.83 37.55
N ALA A 83 15.88 5.96 37.29
CA ALA A 83 17.31 6.06 37.44
C ALA A 83 17.59 5.57 38.86
N ARG A 84 18.21 4.39 38.97
CA ARG A 84 18.81 3.92 40.22
C ARG A 84 20.03 4.81 40.49
N ASP A 85 19.78 6.08 40.81
CA ASP A 85 20.72 6.93 41.49
C ASP A 85 20.68 6.54 42.96
N SER A 86 21.57 5.63 43.36
CA SER A 86 22.28 5.67 44.65
C SER A 86 22.85 4.31 45.08
N ASP A 87 23.70 3.67 44.30
CA ASP A 87 24.63 2.65 44.85
C ASP A 87 25.95 2.68 44.09
N ASP A 88 26.66 3.80 44.20
CA ASP A 88 28.12 3.84 44.05
C ASP A 88 28.75 4.63 45.20
N PRO A 89 29.31 3.95 46.21
CA PRO A 89 30.42 4.46 46.97
C PRO A 89 31.66 3.60 46.70
N MET A 90 32.44 4.00 45.69
CA MET A 90 33.90 3.84 45.74
C MET A 90 34.43 4.62 46.96
N ILE A 91 34.80 3.94 48.05
CA ILE A 91 35.96 4.20 48.95
C ILE A 91 35.85 3.32 50.22
N GLY A 92 36.87 2.48 50.41
CA GLY A 92 37.10 1.62 51.57
C GLY A 92 38.07 0.49 51.24
#